data_AF-A0AAP3SDX7-F1
#
_entry.id   AF-A0AAP3SDX7-F1
#
_cell.length_a   1.000
_cell.length_b   1.000
_cell.length_c   1.000
_cell.angle_alpha   90.00
_cell.angle_beta   90.00
_cell.angle_gamma   90.00
#
_symmetry.space_group_name_H-M   'P 1'
#
loop_
_entity.id
_entity.type
_entity.pdbx_description
1 polymer ?
#
loop_
_entity_poly.entity_id
_entity_poly.type
_entity_poly.pdbx_seq_one_letter_code
_entity_poly.pdbx_strand_id
1 'polypeptide(L)'
;MNERNPKLVASCRSLYEAKLFLKKCDDLGYHWKDGTKFSGNEYWHLYKECTCYNIFEGTFGDIENYIEKGYDIVDCKKFFKKIFLQQFAVDKLQKFEEVLVRKSRHSKWQYGIFEKCDRNNPKYPFMTLVPHHQTWAECIPFDGNENLFDFSV
;
A
#
# COMPACT_ATOMS: atom_id res chain seq x y z
N MET A 1 -19.82 14.93 7.66
CA MET A 1 -19.00 13.87 8.32
C MET A 1 -18.28 13.13 7.21
N ASN A 2 -16.94 13.26 7.12
CA ASN A 2 -16.16 12.70 6.01
C ASN A 2 -15.82 11.23 6.29
N GLU A 3 -16.43 10.31 5.56
CA GLU A 3 -16.17 8.86 5.57
C GLU A 3 -14.80 8.45 4.98
N ARG A 4 -13.78 9.32 4.93
CA ARG A 4 -12.66 9.16 3.98
C ARG A 4 -11.29 8.71 4.49
N ASN A 5 -11.07 8.58 5.80
CA ASN A 5 -9.77 8.13 6.31
C ASN A 5 -9.92 6.78 7.03
N PRO A 6 -9.14 5.75 6.66
CA PRO A 6 -9.20 4.46 7.35
C PRO A 6 -8.70 4.61 8.79
N LYS A 7 -9.34 3.89 9.73
CA LYS A 7 -8.85 3.77 11.11
C LYS A 7 -7.61 2.87 11.15
N LEU A 8 -6.50 3.37 10.63
CA LEU A 8 -5.28 2.62 10.41
C LEU A 8 -4.06 3.45 10.83
N VAL A 9 -3.19 2.88 11.67
CA VAL A 9 -1.94 3.52 12.10
C VAL A 9 -0.73 2.61 11.89
N ALA A 10 0.43 3.23 11.69
CA ALA A 10 1.69 2.54 11.57
C ALA A 10 2.39 2.48 12.93
N SER A 11 2.76 1.29 13.39
CA SER A 11 3.67 1.11 14.53
C SER A 11 5.06 0.79 14.00
N CYS A 12 6.07 1.50 14.50
CA CYS A 12 7.49 1.21 14.22
C CYS A 12 8.11 0.58 15.47
N ARG A 13 9.16 -0.24 15.34
CA ARG A 13 9.84 -0.89 16.49
C ARG A 13 11.12 -0.19 16.91
N SER A 14 11.60 0.75 16.11
CA SER A 14 12.80 1.53 16.41
C SER A 14 12.71 2.94 15.84
N LEU A 15 13.53 3.85 16.38
CA LEU A 15 13.70 5.20 15.83
C LEU A 15 14.13 5.16 14.36
N TYR A 16 14.97 4.18 13.99
CA TYR A 16 15.43 4.01 12.62
C TYR A 16 14.25 3.68 11.68
N GLU A 17 13.39 2.75 12.08
CA GLU A 17 12.18 2.40 11.32
C GLU A 17 11.22 3.59 11.23
N ALA A 18 11.01 4.33 12.32
CA ALA A 18 10.19 5.53 12.33
C ALA A 18 10.71 6.59 11.35
N LYS A 19 12.02 6.86 11.36
CA LYS A 19 12.66 7.80 10.42
C LYS A 19 12.44 7.40 8.96
N LEU A 20 12.67 6.13 8.63
CA LEU A 20 12.46 5.63 7.27
C LEU A 20 10.99 5.71 6.85
N PHE A 21 10.08 5.30 7.74
CA PHE A 21 8.65 5.32 7.49
C PHE A 21 8.15 6.75 7.23
N LEU A 22 8.49 7.68 8.11
CA LEU A 22 8.08 9.08 8.04
C LEU A 22 8.68 9.81 6.83
N LYS A 23 9.94 9.54 6.50
CA LYS A 23 10.54 10.04 5.26
C LYS A 23 9.77 9.57 4.03
N LYS A 24 9.38 8.30 3.99
CA LYS A 24 8.57 7.76 2.89
C LYS A 24 7.19 8.43 2.83
N CYS A 25 6.61 8.81 3.96
CA CYS A 25 5.36 9.56 4.00
C CYS A 25 5.51 10.98 3.42
N ASP A 26 6.61 11.67 3.73
CA ASP A 26 6.94 12.96 3.11
C ASP A 26 7.10 12.85 1.59
N ASP A 27 7.83 11.84 1.13
CA ASP A 27 8.06 11.60 -0.29
C ASP A 27 6.74 11.32 -1.05
N LEU A 28 5.69 10.87 -0.33
CA LEU A 28 4.33 10.65 -0.83
C LEU A 28 3.39 11.86 -0.66
N GLY A 29 3.88 12.97 -0.07
CA GLY A 29 3.12 14.21 0.10
C GLY A 29 2.29 14.32 1.39
N TYR A 30 2.39 13.34 2.29
CA TYR A 30 1.76 13.45 3.62
C TYR A 30 2.58 14.36 4.54
N HIS A 31 1.93 14.93 5.54
CA HIS A 31 2.51 15.88 6.48
C HIS A 31 1.82 15.82 7.84
N TRP A 32 2.45 16.40 8.87
CA TRP A 32 1.81 16.61 10.17
C TRP A 32 0.59 17.53 10.04
N LYS A 33 -0.34 17.44 10.98
CA LYS A 33 -1.58 18.23 10.99
C LYS A 33 -1.35 19.75 10.94
N ASP A 34 -0.20 20.22 11.41
CA ASP A 34 0.21 21.62 11.39
C ASP A 34 0.83 22.07 10.05
N GLY A 35 0.93 21.16 9.07
CA GLY A 35 1.51 21.43 7.75
C GLY A 35 3.03 21.19 7.67
N THR A 36 3.69 20.84 8.78
CA THR A 36 5.12 20.57 8.78
C THR A 36 5.45 19.17 8.23
N LYS A 37 6.64 19.01 7.67
CA LYS A 37 7.13 17.71 7.20
C LYS A 37 7.32 16.75 8.36
N PHE A 38 7.15 15.47 8.10
CA PHE A 38 7.43 14.41 9.06
C PHE A 38 8.92 14.34 9.40
N SER A 39 9.79 14.49 8.40
CA SER A 39 11.24 14.50 8.55
C SER A 39 11.69 15.60 9.50
N GLY A 40 12.41 15.24 10.55
CA GLY A 40 12.92 16.17 11.56
C GLY A 40 12.05 16.29 12.82
N ASN A 41 10.83 15.73 12.80
CA ASN A 41 9.92 15.70 13.94
C ASN A 41 9.31 14.31 14.08
N GLU A 42 10.11 13.29 14.42
CA GLU A 42 9.61 11.91 14.42
C GLU A 42 8.73 11.57 15.62
N TYR A 43 8.77 12.39 16.67
CA TYR A 43 8.03 12.22 17.94
C TYR A 43 8.22 10.87 18.66
N TRP A 44 9.07 9.99 18.13
CA TRP A 44 9.41 8.67 18.66
C TRP A 44 9.90 8.72 20.10
N HIS A 45 10.59 9.78 20.49
CA HIS A 45 11.14 9.94 21.83
C HIS A 45 10.06 10.00 22.93
N LEU A 46 8.79 10.26 22.57
CA LEU A 46 7.69 10.38 23.53
C LEU A 46 7.16 9.02 24.00
N TYR A 47 6.96 8.06 23.09
CA TYR A 47 6.39 6.74 23.41
C TYR A 47 7.29 5.56 23.00
N LYS A 48 8.42 5.83 22.35
CA LYS A 48 9.37 4.83 21.84
C LYS A 48 8.67 3.74 21.02
N GLU A 49 8.90 2.46 21.30
CA GLU A 49 8.27 1.31 20.64
C GLU A 49 6.74 1.30 20.68
N CYS A 50 6.12 2.06 21.59
CA CYS A 50 4.67 2.22 21.65
C CYS A 50 4.16 3.35 20.73
N THR A 51 5.04 4.07 20.02
CA THR A 51 4.62 5.15 19.12
C THR A 51 3.92 4.59 17.89
N CYS A 52 2.70 5.08 17.65
CA CYS A 52 1.93 4.86 16.44
C CYS A 52 1.72 6.16 15.67
N TYR A 53 1.72 6.07 14.34
CA TYR A 53 1.60 7.19 13.42
C TYR A 53 0.31 7.08 12.60
N ASN A 54 -0.57 8.07 12.71
CA ASN A 54 -1.72 8.26 11.83
C ASN A 54 -1.36 9.29 10.75
N ILE A 55 -0.89 8.79 9.60
CA ILE A 55 -0.43 9.65 8.51
C ILE A 55 -1.58 10.37 7.78
N PHE A 56 -2.81 9.85 7.88
CA PHE A 56 -3.98 10.43 7.21
C PHE A 56 -4.49 11.68 7.93
N GLU A 57 -4.30 11.71 9.26
CA GLU A 57 -4.63 12.87 10.08
C GLU A 57 -3.41 13.73 10.41
N GLY A 58 -2.20 13.25 10.07
CA GLY A 58 -0.95 13.89 10.48
C GLY A 58 -0.83 13.94 12.01
N THR A 59 -1.11 12.84 12.69
CA THR A 59 -1.03 12.72 14.16
C THR A 59 -0.22 11.50 14.59
N PHE A 60 0.20 11.49 15.85
CA PHE A 60 0.88 10.37 16.48
C PHE A 60 0.34 10.17 17.90
N GLY A 61 0.61 9.02 18.49
CA GLY A 61 0.17 8.71 19.84
C GLY A 61 0.66 7.37 20.33
N ASP A 62 0.36 7.08 21.59
CA ASP A 62 0.61 5.79 22.21
C ASP A 62 -0.28 4.68 21.64
N ILE A 63 0.25 3.46 21.57
CA ILE A 63 -0.42 2.29 21.02
C ILE A 63 -1.74 1.98 21.74
N GLU A 64 -1.80 2.09 23.07
CA GLU A 64 -3.00 1.75 23.84
C GLU A 64 -4.15 2.70 23.52
N ASN A 65 -3.85 3.99 23.31
CA ASN A 65 -4.84 5.00 22.91
C ASN A 65 -5.50 4.64 21.56
N TYR A 66 -4.72 4.12 20.61
CA TYR A 66 -5.25 3.70 19.31
C TYR A 66 -6.03 2.38 19.42
N ILE A 67 -5.62 1.45 20.30
CA ILE A 67 -6.38 0.22 20.60
C ILE A 67 -7.76 0.59 21.16
N GLU A 68 -7.82 1.44 22.19
CA GLU A 68 -9.06 1.88 22.83
C GLU A 68 -10.02 2.56 21.84
N LYS A 69 -9.47 3.32 20.87
CA LYS A 69 -10.24 3.98 19.81
C LYS A 69 -10.63 3.06 18.65
N GLY A 70 -10.22 1.80 18.69
CA GLY A 70 -10.51 0.77 17.69
C GLY A 70 -9.81 1.02 16.36
N TYR A 71 -8.54 1.43 16.38
CA TYR A 71 -7.71 1.51 15.19
C TYR A 71 -7.02 0.18 14.89
N ASP A 72 -6.90 -0.12 13.60
CA ASP A 72 -6.00 -1.17 13.13
C ASP A 72 -4.55 -0.69 13.25
N ILE A 73 -3.76 -1.39 14.06
CA ILE A 73 -2.32 -1.11 14.19
C ILE A 73 -1.55 -2.06 13.28
N VAL A 74 -0.70 -1.49 12.43
CA VAL A 74 0.07 -2.27 11.45
C VAL A 74 1.53 -1.92 11.53
N ASP A 75 2.37 -2.95 11.51
CA ASP A 75 3.81 -2.81 11.41
C ASP A 75 4.16 -1.90 10.21
N CYS A 76 5.00 -0.88 10.44
CA CYS A 76 5.31 0.15 9.45
C CYS A 76 5.86 -0.42 8.13
N LYS A 77 6.53 -1.58 8.16
CA LYS A 77 7.03 -2.26 6.96
C LYS A 77 5.90 -2.85 6.12
N LYS A 78 4.78 -3.20 6.75
CA LYS A 78 3.57 -3.75 6.11
C LYS A 78 2.52 -2.68 5.84
N PHE A 79 2.64 -1.49 6.43
CA PHE A 79 1.64 -0.43 6.37
C PHE A 79 1.34 0.00 4.93
N PHE A 80 2.38 0.35 4.17
CA PHE A 80 2.23 0.69 2.75
C PHE A 80 1.76 -0.48 1.92
N LYS A 81 2.17 -1.72 2.24
CA LYS A 81 1.62 -2.90 1.59
C LYS A 81 0.11 -3.01 1.85
N LYS A 82 -0.37 -2.73 3.07
CA LYS A 82 -1.81 -2.74 3.39
C LYS A 82 -2.58 -1.63 2.67
N ILE A 83 -2.06 -0.40 2.66
CA ILE A 83 -2.69 0.73 1.96
C ILE A 83 -2.68 0.50 0.45
N PHE A 84 -1.52 0.19 -0.10
CA PHE A 84 -1.37 0.08 -1.55
C PHE A 84 -1.92 -1.23 -2.11
N LEU A 85 -1.99 -2.35 -1.36
CA LEU A 85 -2.76 -3.51 -1.82
C LEU A 85 -4.27 -3.20 -1.89
N GLN A 86 -4.77 -2.21 -1.14
CA GLN A 86 -6.14 -1.72 -1.26
C GLN A 86 -6.29 -0.64 -2.36
N GLN A 87 -5.19 -0.09 -2.91
CA GLN A 87 -5.19 1.03 -3.87
C GLN A 87 -4.44 0.77 -5.20
N PHE A 88 -3.78 -0.37 -5.39
CA PHE A 88 -3.15 -0.77 -6.65
C PHE A 88 -4.14 -1.32 -7.67
N ALA A 89 -5.44 -1.22 -7.40
CA ALA A 89 -6.45 -1.48 -8.40
C ALA A 89 -6.56 -0.27 -9.36
N VAL A 90 -5.97 -0.44 -10.54
CA VAL A 90 -6.49 0.03 -11.85
C VAL A 90 -6.01 1.38 -12.40
N ASP A 91 -5.77 2.41 -11.60
CA ASP A 91 -5.70 3.79 -12.15
C ASP A 91 -4.32 4.35 -12.54
N LYS A 92 -3.23 3.57 -12.47
CA LYS A 92 -1.88 4.03 -12.85
C LYS A 92 -1.07 3.12 -13.77
N LEU A 93 -1.62 1.96 -14.17
CA LEU A 93 -0.90 1.08 -15.08
C LEU A 93 -0.86 1.70 -16.49
N GLN A 94 0.34 1.91 -17.01
CA GLN A 94 0.53 2.36 -18.39
C GLN A 94 0.55 1.17 -19.34
N LYS A 95 0.06 1.39 -20.57
CA LYS A 95 0.15 0.37 -21.62
C LYS A 95 1.61 -0.06 -21.79
N PHE A 96 1.82 -1.36 -21.95
CA PHE A 96 3.11 -2.04 -22.06
C PHE A 96 3.90 -2.23 -20.75
N GLU A 97 3.36 -1.88 -19.59
CA GLU A 97 4.00 -2.21 -18.31
C GLU A 97 3.96 -3.71 -18.00
N GLU A 98 5.02 -4.20 -17.36
CA GLU A 98 5.10 -5.56 -16.84
C GLU A 98 4.21 -5.72 -15.62
N VAL A 99 3.36 -6.74 -15.63
CA VAL A 99 2.36 -6.98 -14.60
C VAL A 99 2.31 -8.44 -14.18
N LEU A 100 1.84 -8.67 -12.96
CA LEU A 100 1.35 -9.96 -12.51
C LEU A 100 -0.17 -9.99 -12.57
N VAL A 101 -0.70 -11.04 -13.17
CA VAL A 101 -2.13 -11.24 -13.40
C VAL A 101 -2.60 -12.61 -12.94
N ARG A 102 -3.88 -12.71 -12.56
CA ARG A 102 -4.52 -13.99 -12.23
C ARG A 102 -6.04 -13.97 -12.43
N LYS A 103 -6.62 -15.15 -12.62
CA LYS A 103 -8.08 -15.33 -12.87
C LYS A 103 -8.91 -15.35 -11.59
N SER A 104 -8.30 -15.66 -10.45
CA SER A 104 -8.94 -15.70 -9.14
C SER A 104 -7.87 -15.66 -8.04
N ARG A 105 -8.30 -15.41 -6.79
CA ARG A 105 -7.42 -15.42 -5.62
C ARG A 105 -6.71 -16.75 -5.36
N HIS A 106 -7.23 -17.85 -5.88
CA HIS A 106 -6.68 -19.20 -5.73
C HIS A 106 -5.78 -19.62 -6.89
N SER A 107 -5.73 -18.84 -7.96
CA SER A 107 -4.88 -19.11 -9.13
C SER A 107 -3.46 -18.59 -8.88
N LYS A 108 -2.46 -19.30 -9.42
CA LYS A 108 -1.08 -18.80 -9.46
C LYS A 108 -1.02 -17.46 -10.20
N TRP A 109 -0.09 -16.60 -9.78
CA TRP A 109 0.24 -15.38 -10.53
C TRP A 109 0.96 -15.75 -11.81
N GLN A 110 0.65 -15.01 -12.87
CA GLN A 110 1.28 -15.14 -14.17
C GLN A 110 1.83 -13.80 -14.60
N TYR A 111 2.96 -13.84 -15.31
CA TYR A 111 3.54 -12.66 -15.92
C TYR A 111 2.74 -12.25 -17.15
N GLY A 112 2.59 -10.94 -17.37
CA GLY A 112 1.98 -10.39 -18.57
C GLY A 112 2.44 -8.97 -18.84
N ILE A 113 2.07 -8.48 -20.03
CA ILE A 113 2.28 -7.09 -20.46
C ILE A 113 0.92 -6.40 -20.51
N PHE A 114 0.73 -5.34 -19.74
CA PHE A 114 -0.55 -4.65 -19.62
C PHE A 114 -0.95 -3.97 -20.94
N GLU A 115 -2.22 -4.11 -21.32
CA GLU A 115 -2.79 -3.38 -22.46
C GLU A 115 -3.72 -2.25 -21.99
N LYS A 116 -4.77 -2.62 -21.25
CA LYS A 116 -5.84 -1.70 -20.83
C LYS A 116 -6.71 -2.31 -19.74
N CYS A 117 -7.54 -1.46 -19.14
CA CYS A 117 -8.67 -1.86 -18.32
C CYS A 117 -9.98 -1.70 -19.11
N ASP A 118 -10.74 -2.77 -19.27
CA ASP A 118 -12.08 -2.81 -19.84
C ASP A 118 -13.13 -2.80 -18.73
N ARG A 119 -13.71 -1.63 -18.47
CA ARG A 119 -14.74 -1.43 -17.44
C ARG A 119 -16.07 -2.12 -17.76
N ASN A 120 -16.28 -2.56 -19.01
CA ASN A 120 -17.51 -3.27 -19.40
C ASN A 120 -17.46 -4.77 -19.03
N ASN A 121 -16.30 -5.27 -18.61
CA ASN A 121 -16.14 -6.64 -18.12
C ASN A 121 -15.70 -6.66 -16.65
N PRO A 122 -16.63 -6.46 -15.70
CA PRO A 122 -16.29 -6.34 -14.27
C PRO A 122 -15.71 -7.63 -13.67
N LYS A 123 -15.94 -8.79 -14.30
CA LYS A 123 -15.39 -10.07 -13.85
C LYS A 123 -13.91 -10.23 -14.22
N TYR A 124 -13.51 -9.72 -15.39
CA TYR A 124 -12.14 -9.79 -15.89
C TYR A 124 -11.75 -8.47 -16.56
N PRO A 125 -11.58 -7.37 -15.79
CA PRO A 125 -11.43 -6.05 -16.37
C PRO A 125 -10.03 -5.78 -16.95
N PHE A 126 -9.00 -6.54 -16.59
CA PHE A 126 -7.63 -6.26 -17.02
C PHE A 126 -7.25 -7.04 -18.25
N MET A 127 -6.74 -6.39 -19.29
CA MET A 127 -6.29 -7.04 -20.52
C MET A 127 -4.77 -7.00 -20.64
N THR A 128 -4.15 -8.12 -21.01
CA THR A 128 -2.71 -8.21 -21.29
C THR A 128 -2.45 -8.59 -22.75
N LEU A 129 -1.31 -8.17 -23.31
CA LEU A 129 -0.84 -8.53 -24.65
C LEU A 129 -0.11 -9.87 -24.68
N VAL A 130 0.59 -10.18 -23.58
CA VAL A 130 1.42 -11.37 -23.38
C VAL A 130 0.88 -12.14 -22.16
N PRO A 131 0.86 -13.49 -22.16
CA PRO A 131 1.26 -14.38 -23.26
C PRO A 131 0.35 -14.32 -24.49
N HIS A 132 -0.89 -13.86 -24.35
CA HIS A 132 -1.82 -13.55 -25.44
C HIS A 132 -2.82 -12.48 -24.96
N HIS A 133 -3.61 -11.88 -25.88
CA HIS A 133 -4.76 -11.03 -25.55
C HIS A 133 -5.76 -11.76 -24.65
N GLN A 134 -5.57 -11.64 -23.34
CA GLN A 134 -6.36 -12.32 -22.33
C GLN A 134 -6.82 -11.33 -21.26
N THR A 135 -7.97 -11.64 -20.67
CA THR A 135 -8.58 -10.85 -19.61
C THR A 135 -8.37 -11.48 -18.24
N TRP A 136 -8.18 -10.67 -17.21
CA TRP A 136 -7.79 -11.09 -15.86
C TRP A 136 -8.62 -10.41 -14.79
N ALA A 137 -8.80 -11.10 -13.67
CA ALA A 137 -9.60 -10.61 -12.55
C ALA A 137 -8.78 -9.68 -11.64
N GLU A 138 -7.48 -9.94 -11.54
CA GLU A 138 -6.54 -9.16 -10.75
C GLU A 138 -5.29 -8.87 -11.58
N CYS A 139 -4.74 -7.66 -11.41
CA CYS A 139 -3.57 -7.16 -12.11
C CYS A 139 -2.81 -6.21 -11.18
N ILE A 140 -1.52 -6.46 -10.99
CA ILE A 140 -0.61 -5.63 -10.18
C ILE A 140 0.70 -5.42 -10.93
N PRO A 141 1.48 -4.35 -10.66
CA PRO A 141 2.80 -4.18 -11.25
C PRO A 141 3.71 -5.38 -10.94
N PHE A 142 4.55 -5.77 -11.91
CA PHE A 142 5.57 -6.79 -11.68
C PHE A 142 6.67 -6.27 -10.73
N ASP A 143 7.11 -5.03 -10.93
CA ASP A 143 8.10 -4.36 -10.07
C ASP A 143 7.62 -4.29 -8.60
N GLY A 144 8.45 -4.80 -7.70
CA GLY A 144 8.18 -4.90 -6.27
C GLY A 144 7.22 -6.03 -5.85
N ASN A 145 6.78 -6.88 -6.79
CA ASN A 145 5.93 -8.05 -6.53
C ASN A 145 6.51 -9.36 -7.11
N GLU A 146 7.78 -9.35 -7.52
CA GLU A 146 8.47 -10.46 -8.21
C GLU A 146 8.42 -11.75 -7.39
N ASN A 147 8.41 -11.64 -6.06
CA ASN A 147 8.31 -12.77 -5.13
C ASN A 147 7.00 -13.57 -5.23
N LEU A 148 5.99 -13.03 -5.93
CA LEU A 148 4.71 -13.69 -6.19
C LEU A 148 4.74 -14.51 -7.48
N PHE A 149 5.72 -14.26 -8.35
CA PHE A 149 5.94 -15.04 -9.54
C PHE A 149 6.66 -16.33 -9.20
N ASP A 150 6.06 -17.45 -9.57
CA ASP A 150 6.63 -18.77 -9.35
C ASP A 150 7.51 -19.14 -10.54
N PHE A 151 8.84 -19.06 -10.36
CA PHE A 151 9.83 -19.44 -11.37
C PHE A 151 9.98 -20.96 -11.54
N SER A 152 9.27 -21.78 -10.76
CA SER A 152 9.28 -23.23 -10.95
C SER A 152 8.43 -23.61 -12.18
N VAL A 153 9.10 -23.58 -13.33
CA VAL A 153 8.66 -24.23 -14.58
C VAL A 153 8.87 -25.74 -14.46
#